data_AF-A0A8T5M5V7-F1
#
_entry.id   AF-A0A8T5M5V7-F1
#
_cell.length_a   1.000
_cell.length_b   1.000
_cell.length_c   1.000
_cell.angle_alpha   90.00
_cell.angle_beta   90.00
_cell.angle_gamma   90.00
#
_symmetry.space_group_name_H-M   'P 1'
#
loop_
_entity.id
_entity.type
_entity.pdbx_description
1 polymer ?
#
loop_
_entity_poly.entity_id
_entity_poly.type
_entity_poly.pdbx_seq_one_letter_code
_entity_poly.pdbx_strand_id
1 'polypeptide(L)' 'MARTTEFVLGLIGGILGFMGAFIAMLVGGLGGVLGAQGATTVVALGWSAIVFSIVGIVGSALVKTKT' A
#
# COMPACT_ATOMS: atom_id res chain seq x y z
N MET A 1 -4.28 26.56 4.24
CA MET A 1 -5.18 25.44 4.61
C MET A 1 -5.13 24.25 3.63
N ALA A 2 -4.96 24.43 2.31
CA ALA A 2 -4.99 23.31 1.35
C ALA A 2 -3.85 22.27 1.48
N ARG A 3 -2.64 22.70 1.83
CA ARG A 3 -1.44 21.84 1.79
C ARG A 3 -1.38 20.76 2.89
N THR A 4 -1.97 21.03 4.06
CA THR A 4 -2.08 20.03 5.14
C THR A 4 -3.05 18.92 4.76
N THR A 5 -4.14 19.27 4.08
CA THR A 5 -5.12 18.29 3.58
C THR A 5 -4.48 17.37 2.54
N GLU A 6 -3.69 17.90 1.61
CA GLU A 6 -2.95 17.10 0.61
C GLU A 6 -1.96 16.14 1.26
N PHE A 7 -1.20 16.61 2.27
CA PHE A 7 -0.28 15.78 3.04
C PHE A 7 -1.01 14.65 3.78
N VAL A 8 -2.08 14.97 4.51
CA VAL A 8 -2.83 14.00 5.31
C VAL A 8 -3.54 12.99 4.41
N LEU A 9 -4.13 13.41 3.29
CA LEU A 9 -4.76 12.50 2.32
C LEU A 9 -3.73 11.55 1.68
N GLY A 10 -2.55 12.06 1.31
CA GLY A 10 -1.46 11.23 0.78
C GLY A 10 -0.92 10.23 1.81
N LEU A 11 -0.75 10.66 3.06
CA LEU A 11 -0.29 9.80 4.15
C LEU A 11 -1.32 8.72 4.50
N ILE A 12 -2.60 9.07 4.61
CA ILE A 12 -3.69 8.10 4.85
C ILE A 12 -3.76 7.10 3.70
N GLY A 13 -3.71 7.56 2.45
CA GLY A 13 -3.68 6.67 1.28
C GLY A 13 -2.48 5.72 1.30
N GLY A 14 -1.30 6.21 1.66
CA GLY A 14 -0.09 5.40 1.81
C GLY A 14 -0.23 4.32 2.90
N ILE A 15 -0.68 4.69 4.10
CA ILE A 15 -0.86 3.75 5.22
C ILE A 15 -1.93 2.70 4.91
N LEU A 16 -3.06 3.12 4.35
CA LEU A 16 -4.12 2.18 3.93
C LEU A 16 -3.65 1.23 2.83
N GLY A 17 -2.84 1.71 1.89
CA GLY A 17 -2.20 0.87 0.88
C GLY A 17 -1.29 -0.21 1.49
N PHE A 18 -0.54 0.14 2.54
CA PHE A 18 0.28 -0.83 3.28
C PHE A 18 -0.56 -1.89 4.00
N MET A 19 -1.67 -1.48 4.63
CA MET A 19 -2.60 -2.42 5.26
C MET A 19 -3.24 -3.36 4.24
N GLY A 20 -3.60 -2.85 3.05
CA GLY A 20 -4.09 -3.67 1.94
C GLY A 20 -3.06 -4.69 1.46
N ALA A 21 -1.78 -4.29 1.39
CA ALA A 21 -0.69 -5.21 1.05
C ALA A 21 -0.53 -6.33 2.10
N PHE A 22 -0.65 -6.01 3.39
CA PHE A 22 -0.60 -6.99 4.47
C PHE A 22 -1.71 -8.03 4.34
N ILE A 23 -2.94 -7.59 4.08
CA ILE A 23 -4.09 -8.49 3.87
C ILE A 23 -3.89 -9.36 2.61
N ALA A 24 -3.43 -8.77 1.50
CA ALA A 24 -3.16 -9.51 0.28
C ALA A 24 -2.09 -10.60 0.50
N MET A 25 -1.02 -10.28 1.22
CA MET A 25 0.04 -11.25 1.56
C MET A 25 -0.49 -12.36 2.46
N LEU A 26 -1.37 -12.04 3.42
CA LEU A 26 -2.00 -13.02 4.30
C LEU A 26 -2.92 -13.96 3.52
N VAL A 27 -3.83 -13.41 2.70
CA VAL A 27 -4.78 -14.19 1.89
C VAL A 27 -4.05 -15.01 0.82
N GLY A 28 -3.05 -14.43 0.15
CA GLY A 28 -2.24 -15.13 -0.84
C GLY A 28 -1.39 -16.24 -0.23
N GLY A 29 -0.81 -16.02 0.96
CA GLY A 29 -0.05 -17.03 1.69
C GLY A 29 -0.91 -18.21 2.15
N LEU A 30 -2.06 -17.92 2.77
CA LEU A 30 -3.03 -18.96 3.15
C LEU A 30 -3.60 -19.68 1.91
N GLY A 31 -3.94 -18.94 0.85
CA GLY A 31 -4.39 -19.51 -0.41
C GLY A 31 -3.36 -20.44 -1.05
N GLY A 32 -2.07 -20.15 -0.92
CA GLY A 32 -0.99 -21.00 -1.40
C GLY A 32 -0.93 -22.34 -0.67
N VAL A 33 -1.11 -22.34 0.65
CA VAL A 33 -1.17 -23.57 1.47
C VAL A 33 -2.42 -24.38 1.17
N LEU A 34 -3.55 -23.72 0.89
CA LEU A 34 -4.83 -24.35 0.59
C LEU A 34 -4.96 -24.79 -0.89
N GLY A 35 -3.93 -24.58 -1.72
CA GLY A 35 -3.96 -24.94 -3.15
C GLY A 35 -4.91 -24.08 -4.00
N ALA A 36 -5.28 -22.90 -3.53
CA ALA A 36 -6.17 -22.00 -4.24
C ALA A 36 -5.51 -21.42 -5.50
N GLN A 37 -6.21 -21.49 -6.64
CA GLN A 37 -5.75 -20.87 -7.88
C GLN A 37 -5.65 -19.35 -7.72
N GLY A 38 -4.53 -18.77 -8.16
CA GLY A 38 -4.28 -17.33 -8.09
C GLY A 38 -3.58 -16.86 -6.82
N ALA A 39 -3.29 -17.74 -5.85
CA ALA A 39 -2.56 -17.38 -4.63
C ALA A 39 -1.23 -16.64 -4.90
N THR A 40 -0.43 -17.14 -5.84
CA THR A 40 0.83 -16.51 -6.26
C THR A 40 0.61 -15.11 -6.84
N THR A 41 -0.47 -14.92 -7.60
CA THR A 41 -0.85 -13.61 -8.16
C THR A 41 -1.22 -12.64 -7.04
N VAL A 42 -1.98 -13.08 -6.04
CA VAL A 42 -2.37 -12.24 -4.89
C VAL A 42 -1.14 -11.83 -4.08
N VAL A 43 -0.18 -12.74 -3.85
CA VAL A 43 1.09 -12.41 -3.19
C VAL A 43 1.90 -11.40 -4.00
N ALA A 44 2.01 -11.58 -5.32
CA ALA A 44 2.70 -10.65 -6.20
C ALA A 44 2.06 -9.25 -6.20
N LEU A 45 0.72 -9.18 -6.20
CA LEU A 45 -0.03 -7.93 -6.04
C LEU A 45 0.24 -7.29 -4.67
N GLY A 46 0.34 -8.07 -3.60
CA GLY A 46 0.73 -7.59 -2.28
C GLY A 46 2.09 -6.86 -2.29
N TRP A 47 3.10 -7.44 -2.94
CA TRP A 47 4.40 -6.77 -3.12
C TRP A 47 4.30 -5.47 -3.90
N SER A 48 3.52 -5.44 -4.98
CA SER A 48 3.29 -4.21 -5.75
C SER A 48 2.60 -3.13 -4.90
N ALA A 49 1.65 -3.51 -4.03
CA ALA A 49 0.94 -2.60 -3.15
C ALA A 49 1.87 -1.97 -2.09
N ILE A 50 2.89 -2.70 -1.61
CA ILE A 50 3.94 -2.13 -0.74
C ILE A 50 4.70 -1.02 -1.48
N VAL A 51 5.10 -1.26 -2.74
CA VAL A 51 5.81 -0.25 -3.54
C VAL A 51 4.95 1.01 -3.74
N PHE A 52 3.68 0.84 -4.09
CA PHE A 52 2.75 1.98 -4.23
C PHE A 52 2.51 2.72 -2.91
N SER A 53 2.43 2.00 -1.79
CA SER A 53 2.34 2.60 -0.46
C SER A 53 3.54 3.49 -0.14
N ILE A 54 4.76 3.00 -0.40
CA ILE A 54 6.00 3.77 -0.21
C ILE A 54 5.96 5.03 -1.07
N VAL A 55 5.55 4.94 -2.33
CA VAL A 55 5.41 6.10 -3.23
C VAL A 55 4.39 7.10 -2.67
N GLY A 56 3.26 6.65 -2.11
CA GLY A 56 2.27 7.53 -1.47
C GLY A 56 2.82 8.25 -0.24
N ILE A 57 3.55 7.55 0.62
CA ILE A 57 4.18 8.13 1.82
C ILE A 57 5.26 9.13 1.43
N VAL A 58 6.18 8.75 0.53
CA VAL A 58 7.25 9.64 0.04
C VAL A 58 6.67 10.84 -0.70
N GLY A 59 5.66 10.63 -1.55
CA GLY A 59 4.95 11.70 -2.26
C GLY A 59 4.31 12.70 -1.31
N SER A 60 3.68 12.24 -0.23
CA SER A 60 3.16 13.13 0.81
C SER A 60 4.28 13.92 1.51
N ALA A 61 5.41 13.28 1.84
CA ALA A 61 6.54 13.95 2.47
C ALA A 61 7.17 15.03 1.57
N LEU A 62 7.20 14.82 0.25
CA LEU A 62 7.64 15.81 -0.74
C LEU A 62 6.71 17.04 -0.80
N VAL A 63 5.39 16.83 -0.73
CA VAL A 63 4.42 17.94 -0.66
C VAL A 63 4.62 18.78 0.59
N LYS A 64 4.95 18.14 1.72
CA LYS A 64 5.25 18.84 2.98
C LYS A 64 6.55 19.66 2.91
N THR A 65 7.57 19.20 2.20
CA THR A 65 8.91 19.82 2.15
C THR A 65 9.05 21.00 1.19
N LYS A 66 8.11 21.21 0.26
CA LYS A 66 8.13 22.38 -0.65
C LYS A 66 7.62 23.68 0.00
N THR A 67 7.76 23.79 1.32
CA THR A 67 7.42 24.95 2.16
C THR A 67 8.63 25.31 2.98
#